data_AF-A0A7C5KIF0-F1
#
_entry.id   AF-A0A7C5KIF0-F1
#
_cell.length_a   1.000
_cell.length_b   1.000
_cell.length_c   1.000
_cell.angle_alpha   90.00
_cell.angle_beta   90.00
_cell.angle_gamma   90.00
#
_symmetry.space_group_name_H-M   'P 1'
#
loop_
_entity.id
_entity.type
_entity.pdbx_description
1 polymer ?
#
loop_
_entity_poly.entity_id
_entity_poly.type
_entity_poly.pdbx_seq_one_letter_code
_entity_poly.pdbx_strand_id
1 'polypeptide(L)'
;LDDLRQGRLLMPSVPEVSERAGRAILAAGEDEQAITRALMTEPVLAAKMIQAANRARGSDTTETVADAVRRLGSTKVASAAVNCVLRETLRTRNNAIRAAMRSWWERSLRVSAICQVLARQSERFDPELAATAGLLHRIGEPVLLCYVNLLNRRIDAHSLRELLAGHRAEITRLVATMSHYGPELRTALMEAGDPLRSRPGPADYADILLVAQRHADIGSDASAGGPALDEMPAVERLGLGKVSPEFSLRIVEAARDAVDQASRLLEA
;
A
#
# COMPACT_ATOMS: atom_id res chain seq x y z
N LEU A 1 18.06 -11.28 -3.54
CA LEU A 1 16.87 -12.16 -3.62
C LEU A 1 16.93 -13.29 -2.60
N ASP A 2 18.07 -13.95 -2.39
CA ASP A 2 18.16 -15.08 -1.44
C ASP A 2 17.95 -14.69 0.03
N ASP A 3 18.45 -13.53 0.48
CA ASP A 3 18.12 -13.00 1.81
C ASP A 3 16.63 -12.69 1.98
N LEU A 4 15.99 -12.22 0.89
CA LEU A 4 14.56 -11.94 0.88
C LEU A 4 13.77 -13.25 1.03
N ARG A 5 14.18 -14.31 0.30
CA ARG A 5 13.57 -15.64 0.33
C ARG A 5 13.74 -16.36 1.67
N GLN A 6 14.80 -16.07 2.42
CA GLN A 6 15.06 -16.65 3.74
C GLN A 6 14.26 -15.97 4.88
N GLY A 7 13.28 -15.12 4.57
CA GLY A 7 12.38 -14.54 5.57
C GLY A 7 13.00 -13.47 6.44
N ARG A 8 14.22 -12.99 6.11
CA ARG A 8 14.93 -11.91 6.82
C ARG A 8 14.51 -10.52 6.36
N LEU A 9 13.30 -10.40 5.81
CA LEU A 9 12.76 -9.18 5.25
C LEU A 9 12.39 -8.21 6.36
N LEU A 10 13.27 -7.25 6.61
CA LEU A 10 12.84 -6.01 7.27
C LEU A 10 12.03 -5.22 6.26
N MET A 11 10.80 -4.89 6.64
CA MET A 11 9.93 -4.01 5.88
C MET A 11 9.94 -2.70 6.63
N PRO A 12 10.89 -1.80 6.34
CA PRO A 12 11.04 -0.66 7.18
C PRO A 12 10.01 0.41 6.82
N SER A 13 9.82 1.32 7.74
CA SER A 13 8.91 2.44 7.57
C SER A 13 9.64 3.78 7.62
N VAL A 14 8.92 4.84 7.23
CA VAL A 14 9.40 6.22 7.39
C VAL A 14 9.39 6.55 8.89
N PRO A 15 10.51 6.96 9.51
CA PRO A 15 10.59 7.20 10.94
C PRO A 15 9.47 8.08 11.51
N GLU A 16 9.29 9.26 10.92
CA GLU A 16 8.30 10.23 11.40
C GLU A 16 6.87 9.69 11.31
N VAL A 17 6.54 8.96 10.24
CA VAL A 17 5.20 8.40 10.01
C VAL A 17 4.94 7.29 11.02
N SER A 18 5.88 6.36 11.22
CA SER A 18 5.71 5.24 12.15
C SER A 18 5.61 5.68 13.59
N GLU A 19 6.43 6.64 14.01
CA GLU A 19 6.36 7.18 15.36
C GLU A 19 5.01 7.87 15.62
N ARG A 20 4.54 8.66 14.66
CA ARG A 20 3.24 9.34 14.73
C ARG A 20 2.07 8.36 14.71
N ALA A 21 2.08 7.38 13.80
CA ALA A 21 1.05 6.34 13.72
C ALA A 21 1.01 5.49 14.99
N GLY A 22 2.18 5.13 15.54
CA GLY A 22 2.29 4.42 16.81
C GLY A 22 1.67 5.20 17.97
N ARG A 23 1.89 6.53 18.04
CA ARG A 23 1.23 7.39 19.04
C ARG A 23 -0.28 7.46 18.84
N ALA A 24 -0.76 7.62 17.61
CA ALA A 24 -2.18 7.66 17.31
C ALA A 24 -2.88 6.34 17.70
N ILE A 25 -2.25 5.20 17.42
CA ILE A 25 -2.75 3.86 17.82
C ILE A 25 -2.81 3.73 19.35
N LEU A 26 -1.80 4.21 20.07
CA LEU A 26 -1.80 4.19 21.54
C LEU A 26 -2.89 5.12 22.11
N ALA A 27 -3.07 6.31 21.54
CA ALA A 27 -4.06 7.29 21.97
C ALA A 27 -5.50 6.81 21.72
N ALA A 28 -5.73 5.98 20.70
CA ALA A 28 -7.03 5.40 20.40
C ALA A 28 -7.55 4.44 21.50
N GLY A 29 -6.68 3.91 22.36
CA GLY A 29 -7.06 3.01 23.45
C GLY A 29 -7.69 1.72 22.92
N GLU A 30 -8.98 1.51 23.22
CA GLU A 30 -9.74 0.33 22.78
C GLU A 30 -10.63 0.59 21.54
N ASP A 31 -10.68 1.83 21.02
CA ASP A 31 -11.49 2.19 19.84
C ASP A 31 -10.92 1.54 18.57
N GLU A 32 -11.56 0.45 18.15
CA GLU A 32 -11.20 -0.32 16.96
C GLU A 32 -11.21 0.53 15.67
N GLN A 33 -12.14 1.47 15.55
CA GLN A 33 -12.24 2.32 14.36
C GLN A 33 -11.11 3.35 14.32
N ALA A 34 -10.77 3.95 15.47
CA ALA A 34 -9.64 4.86 15.56
C ALA A 34 -8.31 4.15 15.30
N ILE A 35 -8.12 2.94 15.83
CA ILE A 35 -6.93 2.12 15.54
C ILE A 35 -6.85 1.79 14.05
N THR A 36 -7.97 1.35 13.46
CA THR A 36 -8.03 1.03 12.03
C THR A 36 -7.67 2.25 11.17
N ARG A 37 -8.22 3.43 11.49
CA ARG A 37 -7.87 4.69 10.80
C ARG A 37 -6.38 5.01 10.92
N ALA A 38 -5.80 4.87 12.11
CA ALA A 38 -4.38 5.13 12.31
C ALA A 38 -3.49 4.13 11.54
N LEU A 39 -3.83 2.83 11.54
CA LEU A 39 -3.13 1.81 10.75
C LEU A 39 -3.23 2.07 9.25
N MET A 40 -4.38 2.52 8.76
CA MET A 40 -4.56 2.86 7.34
C MET A 40 -3.72 4.06 6.88
N THR A 41 -3.07 4.79 7.79
CA THR A 41 -2.07 5.83 7.45
C THR A 41 -0.65 5.28 7.33
N GLU A 42 -0.40 4.03 7.72
CA GLU A 42 0.93 3.44 7.79
C GLU A 42 0.93 2.05 7.11
N PRO A 43 1.42 1.94 5.85
CA PRO A 43 1.32 0.71 5.06
C PRO A 43 2.02 -0.51 5.66
N VAL A 44 3.13 -0.33 6.36
CA VAL A 44 3.92 -1.44 6.94
C VAL A 44 3.24 -2.00 8.17
N LEU A 45 2.72 -1.14 9.06
CA LEU A 45 1.94 -1.54 10.22
C LEU A 45 0.67 -2.25 9.75
N ALA A 46 -0.06 -1.69 8.79
CA ALA A 46 -1.22 -2.33 8.18
C ALA A 46 -0.89 -3.74 7.64
N ALA A 47 0.16 -3.85 6.81
CA ALA A 47 0.63 -5.12 6.27
C ALA A 47 0.92 -6.14 7.37
N LYS A 48 1.60 -5.73 8.44
CA LYS A 48 2.00 -6.61 9.54
C LYS A 48 0.84 -7.02 10.43
N MET A 49 -0.14 -6.15 10.66
CA MET A 49 -1.32 -6.53 11.44
C MET A 49 -2.12 -7.60 10.69
N ILE A 50 -2.28 -7.46 9.36
CA ILE A 50 -2.91 -8.48 8.52
C ILE A 50 -2.10 -9.79 8.57
N GLN A 51 -0.78 -9.72 8.41
CA GLN A 51 0.09 -10.91 8.52
C GLN A 51 0.01 -11.58 9.89
N ALA A 52 -0.02 -10.80 10.98
CA ALA A 52 -0.12 -11.32 12.34
C ALA A 52 -1.48 -11.99 12.58
N ALA A 53 -2.57 -11.38 12.09
CA ALA A 53 -3.91 -11.95 12.14
C ALA A 53 -3.98 -13.30 11.41
N ASN A 54 -3.38 -13.40 10.21
CA ASN A 54 -3.40 -14.63 9.42
C ASN A 54 -2.47 -15.74 9.94
N ARG A 55 -1.45 -15.39 10.73
CA ARG A 55 -0.61 -16.37 11.42
C ARG A 55 -1.26 -16.90 12.70
N ALA A 56 -2.22 -16.19 13.27
CA ALA A 56 -2.99 -16.70 14.40
C ALA A 56 -3.92 -17.83 13.94
N ARG A 57 -3.87 -19.00 14.61
CA ARG A 57 -4.65 -20.21 14.26
C ARG A 57 -6.13 -19.89 13.99
N GLY A 58 -6.68 -20.40 12.89
CA GLY A 58 -8.07 -20.23 12.45
C GLY A 58 -8.24 -20.60 10.97
N SER A 59 -9.47 -20.85 10.50
CA SER A 59 -9.76 -21.22 9.10
C SER A 59 -9.82 -20.01 8.15
N ASP A 60 -10.23 -18.85 8.66
CA ASP A 60 -10.58 -17.72 7.81
C ASP A 60 -9.36 -16.81 7.60
N THR A 61 -9.16 -16.33 6.37
CA THR A 61 -8.11 -15.37 6.03
C THR A 61 -8.62 -13.94 6.17
N THR A 62 -7.90 -13.14 6.93
CA THR A 62 -8.08 -11.70 7.08
C THR A 62 -7.43 -10.98 5.90
N GLU A 63 -8.15 -10.06 5.27
CA GLU A 63 -7.64 -9.30 4.12
C GLU A 63 -7.74 -7.77 4.29
N THR A 64 -8.55 -7.30 5.24
CA THR A 64 -8.65 -5.89 5.58
C THR A 64 -7.95 -5.57 6.90
N VAL A 65 -7.55 -4.30 7.07
CA VAL A 65 -7.01 -3.83 8.36
C VAL A 65 -8.07 -3.91 9.46
N ALA A 66 -9.32 -3.59 9.17
CA ALA A 66 -10.42 -3.66 10.14
C ALA A 66 -10.62 -5.09 10.65
N ASP A 67 -10.61 -6.09 9.77
CA ASP A 67 -10.68 -7.50 10.15
C ASP A 67 -9.48 -7.93 10.98
N ALA A 68 -8.28 -7.42 10.68
CA ALA A 68 -7.10 -7.70 11.48
C ALA A 68 -7.24 -7.15 12.89
N VAL A 69 -7.79 -5.93 13.03
CA VAL A 69 -8.05 -5.30 14.33
C VAL A 69 -9.08 -6.10 15.12
N ARG A 70 -10.23 -6.43 14.51
CA ARG A 70 -11.29 -7.23 15.16
C ARG A 70 -10.78 -8.60 15.60
N ARG A 71 -9.98 -9.27 14.77
CA ARG A 71 -9.46 -10.61 15.05
C ARG A 71 -8.39 -10.64 16.14
N LEU A 72 -7.47 -9.68 16.13
CA LEU A 72 -6.39 -9.62 17.11
C LEU A 72 -6.84 -8.98 18.43
N GLY A 73 -7.77 -8.04 18.36
CA GLY A 73 -8.20 -7.15 19.43
C GLY A 73 -7.28 -5.93 19.57
N SER A 74 -7.89 -4.78 19.92
CA SER A 74 -7.24 -3.47 20.04
C SER A 74 -5.94 -3.49 20.83
N THR A 75 -5.92 -4.12 22.01
CA THR A 75 -4.73 -4.19 22.89
C THR A 75 -3.54 -4.90 22.25
N LYS A 76 -3.80 -6.02 21.55
CA LYS A 76 -2.73 -6.79 20.89
C LYS A 76 -2.20 -6.03 19.69
N VAL A 77 -3.09 -5.39 18.91
CA VAL A 77 -2.71 -4.55 17.78
C VAL A 77 -1.84 -3.39 18.22
N ALA A 78 -2.25 -2.66 19.26
CA ALA A 78 -1.48 -1.53 19.77
C ALA A 78 -0.08 -1.97 20.23
N SER A 79 -0.01 -3.07 20.97
CA SER A 79 1.27 -3.64 21.43
C SER A 79 2.16 -4.09 20.26
N ALA A 80 1.59 -4.73 19.24
CA ALA A 80 2.31 -5.19 18.06
C ALA A 80 2.79 -4.03 17.18
N ALA A 81 1.95 -3.00 17.01
CA ALA A 81 2.29 -1.79 16.26
C ALA A 81 3.47 -1.07 16.90
N VAL A 82 3.45 -0.83 18.22
CA VAL A 82 4.57 -0.20 18.94
C VAL A 82 5.86 -1.01 18.79
N ASN A 83 5.77 -2.33 18.93
CA ASN A 83 6.92 -3.23 18.72
C ASN A 83 7.50 -3.12 17.31
N CYS A 84 6.64 -2.96 16.30
CA CYS A 84 7.07 -2.78 14.93
C CYS A 84 7.78 -1.43 14.73
N VAL A 85 7.20 -0.33 15.22
CA VAL A 85 7.80 1.01 15.14
C VAL A 85 9.22 1.02 15.70
N LEU A 86 9.43 0.36 16.86
CA LEU A 86 10.74 0.29 17.51
C LEU A 86 11.78 -0.50 16.70
N ARG A 87 11.37 -1.57 16.00
CA ARG A 87 12.29 -2.47 15.29
C ARG A 87 12.53 -2.09 13.83
N GLU A 88 11.54 -1.47 13.20
CA GLU A 88 11.45 -1.42 11.73
C GLU A 88 11.43 0.01 11.19
N THR A 89 11.93 0.96 11.96
CA THR A 89 12.12 2.34 11.48
C THR A 89 13.38 2.45 10.61
N LEU A 90 13.25 2.92 9.36
CA LEU A 90 14.41 3.08 8.47
C LEU A 90 15.32 4.22 8.95
N ARG A 91 16.53 3.88 9.40
CA ARG A 91 17.57 4.88 9.69
C ARG A 91 18.53 4.98 8.51
N THR A 92 18.47 6.10 7.80
CA THR A 92 19.36 6.40 6.68
C THR A 92 19.93 7.82 6.76
N ARG A 93 21.17 8.00 6.29
CA ARG A 93 21.77 9.31 6.03
C ARG A 93 21.66 9.71 4.55
N ASN A 94 21.21 8.82 3.69
CA ASN A 94 21.07 9.09 2.26
C ASN A 94 19.75 9.83 1.99
N ASN A 95 19.86 11.07 1.50
CA ASN A 95 18.70 11.91 1.19
C ASN A 95 17.83 11.35 0.05
N ALA A 96 18.41 10.68 -0.94
CA ALA A 96 17.65 10.04 -2.02
C ALA A 96 16.77 8.90 -1.48
N ILE A 97 17.29 8.09 -0.55
CA ILE A 97 16.51 7.01 0.09
C ILE A 97 15.39 7.59 0.95
N ARG A 98 15.69 8.64 1.73
CA ARG A 98 14.68 9.32 2.57
C ARG A 98 13.55 9.90 1.73
N ALA A 99 13.89 10.58 0.63
CA ALA A 99 12.90 11.15 -0.30
C ALA A 99 12.07 10.06 -0.99
N ALA A 100 12.71 8.96 -1.42
CA ALA A 100 12.02 7.82 -2.02
C ALA A 100 11.03 7.17 -1.05
N MET A 101 11.41 6.96 0.22
CA MET A 101 10.53 6.43 1.25
C MET A 101 9.30 7.32 1.49
N ARG A 102 9.49 8.64 1.58
CA ARG A 102 8.36 9.57 1.75
C ARG A 102 7.44 9.58 0.53
N SER A 103 8.00 9.63 -0.68
CA SER A 103 7.22 9.58 -1.92
C SER A 103 6.44 8.28 -2.06
N TRP A 104 7.05 7.15 -1.68
CA TRP A 104 6.38 5.85 -1.64
C TRP A 104 5.19 5.84 -0.66
N TRP A 105 5.36 6.39 0.54
CA TRP A 105 4.31 6.48 1.54
C TRP A 105 3.13 7.33 1.05
N GLU A 106 3.40 8.55 0.57
CA GLU A 106 2.37 9.44 0.02
C GLU A 106 1.62 8.78 -1.15
N ARG A 107 2.35 8.11 -2.04
CA ARG A 107 1.73 7.37 -3.15
C ARG A 107 0.82 6.25 -2.65
N SER A 108 1.25 5.50 -1.64
CA SER A 108 0.46 4.40 -1.08
C SER A 108 -0.87 4.89 -0.51
N LEU A 109 -0.87 6.04 0.16
CA LEU A 109 -2.10 6.69 0.63
C LEU A 109 -3.00 7.17 -0.51
N ARG A 110 -2.43 7.83 -1.53
CA ARG A 110 -3.20 8.27 -2.71
C ARG A 110 -3.86 7.08 -3.40
N VAL A 111 -3.10 6.03 -3.71
CA VAL A 111 -3.62 4.86 -4.42
C VAL A 111 -4.66 4.13 -3.57
N SER A 112 -4.45 4.00 -2.26
CA SER A 112 -5.45 3.47 -1.31
C SER A 112 -6.79 4.21 -1.41
N ALA A 113 -6.76 5.53 -1.33
CA ALA A 113 -7.97 6.36 -1.41
C ALA A 113 -8.69 6.23 -2.75
N ILE A 114 -7.94 6.23 -3.85
CA ILE A 114 -8.51 6.05 -5.20
C ILE A 114 -9.15 4.67 -5.32
N CYS A 115 -8.50 3.61 -4.83
CA CYS A 115 -9.07 2.26 -4.84
C CYS A 115 -10.40 2.20 -4.07
N GLN A 116 -10.48 2.88 -2.92
CA GLN A 116 -11.72 2.98 -2.16
C GLN A 116 -12.84 3.67 -2.94
N VAL A 117 -12.54 4.77 -3.63
CA VAL A 117 -13.52 5.50 -4.45
C VAL A 117 -14.00 4.66 -5.64
N LEU A 118 -13.07 4.01 -6.33
CA LEU A 118 -13.38 3.13 -7.47
C LEU A 118 -14.26 1.96 -7.03
N ALA A 119 -13.90 1.29 -5.93
CA ALA A 119 -14.69 0.19 -5.38
C ALA A 119 -16.12 0.62 -5.02
N ARG A 120 -16.31 1.82 -4.46
CA ARG A 120 -17.66 2.36 -4.14
C ARG A 120 -18.54 2.60 -5.36
N GLN A 121 -18.00 2.61 -6.59
CA GLN A 121 -18.82 2.71 -7.80
C GLN A 121 -19.39 1.36 -8.24
N SER A 122 -19.01 0.26 -7.58
CA SER A 122 -19.44 -1.07 -7.94
C SER A 122 -19.91 -1.82 -6.70
N GLU A 123 -21.08 -2.45 -6.76
CA GLU A 123 -21.58 -3.29 -5.67
C GLU A 123 -20.76 -4.58 -5.50
N ARG A 124 -19.83 -4.86 -6.41
CA ARG A 124 -19.06 -6.11 -6.44
C ARG A 124 -17.83 -6.10 -5.55
N PHE A 125 -17.31 -4.92 -5.21
CA PHE A 125 -16.05 -4.78 -4.51
C PHE A 125 -16.25 -4.19 -3.13
N ASP A 126 -15.59 -4.77 -2.14
CA ASP A 126 -15.48 -4.19 -0.81
C ASP A 126 -14.51 -2.99 -0.86
N PRO A 127 -14.97 -1.77 -0.54
CA PRO A 127 -14.11 -0.60 -0.49
C PRO A 127 -12.97 -0.70 0.52
N GLU A 128 -13.12 -1.43 1.62
CA GLU A 128 -12.07 -1.59 2.64
C GLU A 128 -10.94 -2.50 2.14
N LEU A 129 -11.29 -3.61 1.48
CA LEU A 129 -10.31 -4.48 0.83
C LEU A 129 -9.62 -3.76 -0.33
N ALA A 130 -10.36 -3.00 -1.15
CA ALA A 130 -9.77 -2.21 -2.22
C ALA A 130 -8.77 -1.16 -1.68
N ALA A 131 -9.13 -0.44 -0.62
CA ALA A 131 -8.24 0.50 0.05
C ALA A 131 -6.99 -0.20 0.60
N THR A 132 -7.16 -1.36 1.23
CA THR A 132 -6.05 -2.16 1.76
C THR A 132 -5.11 -2.62 0.64
N ALA A 133 -5.65 -3.13 -0.47
CA ALA A 133 -4.86 -3.48 -1.65
C ALA A 133 -4.09 -2.26 -2.19
N GLY A 134 -4.75 -1.11 -2.29
CA GLY A 134 -4.14 0.15 -2.73
C GLY A 134 -3.03 0.63 -1.80
N LEU A 135 -3.19 0.47 -0.48
CA LEU A 135 -2.18 0.82 0.51
C LEU A 135 -0.94 -0.06 0.37
N LEU A 136 -1.13 -1.34 0.02
CA LEU A 136 -0.06 -2.34 -0.02
C LEU A 136 0.54 -2.56 -1.42
N HIS A 137 0.02 -1.92 -2.46
CA HIS A 137 0.37 -2.19 -3.88
C HIS A 137 1.87 -2.10 -4.21
N ARG A 138 2.64 -1.32 -3.44
CA ARG A 138 4.09 -1.16 -3.60
C ARG A 138 4.86 -1.52 -2.32
N ILE A 139 4.32 -2.41 -1.49
CA ILE A 139 4.92 -2.78 -0.20
C ILE A 139 6.33 -3.41 -0.33
N GLY A 140 6.74 -3.82 -1.54
CA GLY A 140 8.10 -4.26 -1.83
C GLY A 140 9.15 -3.14 -1.91
N GLU A 141 8.76 -1.87 -2.08
CA GLU A 141 9.74 -0.78 -2.22
C GLU A 141 10.53 -0.49 -0.94
N PRO A 142 9.90 -0.40 0.25
CA PRO A 142 10.65 -0.19 1.49
C PRO A 142 11.67 -1.29 1.75
N VAL A 143 11.36 -2.53 1.38
CA VAL A 143 12.27 -3.67 1.47
C VAL A 143 13.52 -3.43 0.60
N LEU A 144 13.33 -3.03 -0.65
CA LEU A 144 14.44 -2.73 -1.56
C LEU A 144 15.26 -1.54 -1.05
N LEU A 145 14.59 -0.48 -0.59
CA LEU A 145 15.23 0.70 -0.02
C LEU A 145 16.05 0.35 1.24
N CYS A 146 15.53 -0.53 2.09
CA CYS A 146 16.25 -1.08 3.24
C CYS A 146 17.53 -1.78 2.80
N TYR A 147 17.41 -2.67 1.82
CA TYR A 147 18.52 -3.44 1.31
C TYR A 147 19.62 -2.54 0.74
N VAL A 148 19.25 -1.57 -0.09
CA VAL A 148 20.19 -0.57 -0.65
C VAL A 148 20.86 0.23 0.47
N ASN A 149 20.11 0.62 1.50
CA ASN A 149 20.66 1.33 2.66
C ASN A 149 21.67 0.46 3.45
N LEU A 150 21.39 -0.84 3.63
CA LEU A 150 22.28 -1.79 4.31
C LEU A 150 23.60 -1.99 3.58
N LEU A 151 23.61 -1.93 2.23
CA LEU A 151 24.84 -1.98 1.45
C LEU A 151 25.75 -0.76 1.70
N ASN A 152 25.23 0.30 2.32
CA ASN A 152 25.95 1.54 2.66
C ASN A 152 26.72 2.15 1.47
N ARG A 153 26.20 1.94 0.26
CA ARG A 153 26.77 2.50 -0.97
C ARG A 153 26.12 3.85 -1.27
N ARG A 154 26.93 4.78 -1.78
CA ARG A 154 26.39 6.04 -2.29
C ARG A 154 25.58 5.74 -3.54
N ILE A 155 24.29 6.04 -3.49
CA ILE A 155 23.37 5.97 -4.63
C ILE A 155 22.69 7.33 -4.76
N ASP A 156 22.67 7.87 -5.97
CA ASP A 156 21.95 9.10 -6.30
C ASP A 156 20.47 8.82 -6.61
N ALA A 157 19.68 9.87 -6.76
CA ALA A 157 18.24 9.77 -6.96
C ALA A 157 17.85 9.15 -8.32
N HIS A 158 18.65 9.33 -9.38
CA HIS A 158 18.36 8.77 -10.69
C HIS A 158 18.58 7.26 -10.68
N SER A 159 19.77 6.82 -10.24
CA SER A 159 20.11 5.40 -10.12
C SER A 159 19.13 4.64 -9.19
N LEU A 160 18.70 5.28 -8.10
CA LEU A 160 17.72 4.69 -7.18
C LEU A 160 16.34 4.50 -7.85
N ARG A 161 15.92 5.47 -8.67
CA ARG A 161 14.64 5.42 -9.41
C ARG A 161 14.64 4.30 -10.43
N GLU A 162 15.73 4.13 -11.18
CA GLU A 162 15.88 3.02 -12.14
C GLU A 162 15.83 1.67 -11.45
N LEU A 163 16.56 1.52 -10.33
CA LEU A 163 16.55 0.28 -9.55
C LEU A 163 15.14 -0.06 -9.03
N LEU A 164 14.43 0.93 -8.47
CA LEU A 164 13.04 0.75 -8.04
C LEU A 164 12.14 0.36 -9.22
N ALA A 165 12.32 0.99 -10.38
CA ALA A 165 11.53 0.69 -11.58
C ALA A 165 11.75 -0.74 -12.09
N GLY A 166 12.98 -1.22 -12.09
CA GLY A 166 13.32 -2.58 -12.53
C GLY A 166 12.85 -3.69 -11.59
N HIS A 167 12.73 -3.42 -10.28
CA HIS A 167 12.56 -4.49 -9.29
C HIS A 167 11.30 -4.41 -8.40
N ARG A 168 10.58 -3.27 -8.35
CA ARG A 168 9.44 -3.09 -7.42
C ARG A 168 8.38 -4.19 -7.53
N ALA A 169 8.04 -4.60 -8.75
CA ALA A 169 6.96 -5.55 -9.00
C ALA A 169 7.38 -6.95 -8.55
N GLU A 170 8.61 -7.37 -8.87
CA GLU A 170 9.16 -8.65 -8.42
C GLU A 170 9.22 -8.75 -6.90
N ILE A 171 9.70 -7.70 -6.23
CA ILE A 171 9.84 -7.70 -4.77
C ILE A 171 8.46 -7.64 -4.10
N THR A 172 7.51 -6.87 -4.64
CA THR A 172 6.12 -6.86 -4.14
C THR A 172 5.49 -8.24 -4.26
N ARG A 173 5.68 -8.94 -5.38
CA ARG A 173 5.23 -10.34 -5.55
C ARG A 173 5.85 -11.28 -4.53
N LEU A 174 7.15 -11.13 -4.26
CA LEU A 174 7.83 -11.92 -3.25
C LEU A 174 7.24 -11.67 -1.86
N VAL A 175 7.04 -10.39 -1.48
CA VAL A 175 6.40 -10.03 -0.21
C VAL A 175 5.00 -10.62 -0.12
N ALA A 176 4.18 -10.49 -1.18
CA ALA A 176 2.83 -11.04 -1.22
C ALA A 176 2.79 -12.58 -1.11
N THR A 177 3.79 -13.27 -1.67
CA THR A 177 3.90 -14.74 -1.59
C THR A 177 4.32 -15.22 -0.20
N MET A 178 5.22 -14.47 0.45
CA MET A 178 5.74 -14.81 1.78
C MET A 178 4.82 -14.36 2.91
N SER A 179 3.90 -13.47 2.60
CA SER A 179 2.86 -12.98 3.51
C SER A 179 1.64 -13.86 3.34
N HIS A 180 1.07 -14.35 4.44
CA HIS A 180 -0.13 -15.19 4.41
C HIS A 180 -1.39 -14.37 4.07
N TYR A 181 -1.38 -13.57 3.01
CA TYR A 181 -2.54 -12.80 2.56
C TYR A 181 -3.60 -13.71 1.94
N GLY A 182 -4.86 -13.31 2.12
CA GLY A 182 -5.98 -13.97 1.47
C GLY A 182 -5.88 -13.91 -0.07
N PRO A 183 -6.71 -14.69 -0.76
CA PRO A 183 -6.59 -14.87 -2.21
C PRO A 183 -6.74 -13.56 -2.98
N GLU A 184 -7.72 -12.74 -2.63
CA GLU A 184 -8.09 -11.51 -3.32
C GLU A 184 -6.98 -10.47 -3.21
N LEU A 185 -6.51 -10.21 -1.98
CA LEU A 185 -5.41 -9.29 -1.73
C LEU A 185 -4.12 -9.80 -2.37
N ARG A 186 -3.82 -11.11 -2.26
CA ARG A 186 -2.63 -11.70 -2.86
C ARG A 186 -2.65 -11.55 -4.39
N THR A 187 -3.76 -11.88 -5.05
CA THR A 187 -3.90 -11.72 -6.51
C THR A 187 -3.75 -10.26 -6.92
N ALA A 188 -4.37 -9.32 -6.19
CA ALA A 188 -4.24 -7.89 -6.46
C ALA A 188 -2.76 -7.44 -6.45
N LEU A 189 -2.03 -7.79 -5.39
CA LEU A 189 -0.61 -7.44 -5.25
C LEU A 189 0.29 -8.15 -6.28
N MET A 190 -0.10 -9.33 -6.75
CA MET A 190 0.69 -10.12 -7.70
C MET A 190 0.53 -9.68 -9.14
N GLU A 191 -0.67 -9.22 -9.51
CA GLU A 191 -1.07 -9.03 -10.91
C GLU A 191 -1.22 -7.56 -11.32
N ALA A 192 -1.18 -6.60 -10.37
CA ALA A 192 -1.31 -5.17 -10.67
C ALA A 192 -0.02 -4.49 -11.18
N GLY A 193 0.91 -5.25 -11.75
CA GLY A 193 2.19 -4.75 -12.27
C GLY A 193 2.19 -4.43 -13.78
N ASP A 194 1.19 -4.91 -14.51
CA ASP A 194 1.05 -4.72 -15.97
C ASP A 194 -0.22 -3.91 -16.29
N PRO A 195 -0.10 -2.64 -16.72
CA PRO A 195 -1.23 -1.80 -17.11
C PRO A 195 -2.11 -2.38 -18.22
N LEU A 196 -1.55 -3.25 -19.07
CA LEU A 196 -2.25 -3.88 -20.18
C LEU A 196 -2.67 -5.33 -19.86
N ARG A 197 -2.69 -5.71 -18.56
CA ARG A 197 -3.13 -7.02 -18.11
C ARG A 197 -4.48 -7.37 -18.73
N SER A 198 -4.49 -8.43 -19.53
CA SER A 198 -5.67 -9.01 -20.13
C SER A 198 -5.86 -10.44 -19.63
N ARG A 199 -7.06 -10.74 -19.15
CA ARG A 199 -7.45 -12.07 -18.67
C ARG A 199 -8.93 -12.32 -18.96
N PRO A 200 -9.35 -13.59 -19.10
CA PRO A 200 -10.77 -13.92 -19.14
C PRO A 200 -11.43 -13.71 -17.77
N GLY A 201 -12.73 -13.46 -17.81
CA GLY A 201 -13.59 -13.39 -16.63
C GLY A 201 -13.86 -11.97 -16.12
N PRO A 202 -14.59 -11.88 -15.00
CA PRO A 202 -15.07 -10.61 -14.48
C PRO A 202 -13.91 -9.87 -13.76
N ALA A 203 -13.99 -8.54 -13.63
CA ALA A 203 -12.95 -7.73 -12.98
C ALA A 203 -12.55 -8.21 -11.58
N ASP A 204 -11.34 -7.96 -11.12
CA ASP A 204 -10.85 -8.27 -9.76
C ASP A 204 -10.20 -7.03 -9.12
N TYR A 205 -9.70 -7.17 -7.89
CA TYR A 205 -9.02 -6.08 -7.20
C TYR A 205 -7.71 -5.64 -7.89
N ALA A 206 -7.10 -6.48 -8.72
CA ALA A 206 -5.94 -6.06 -9.52
C ALA A 206 -6.36 -5.00 -10.55
N ASP A 207 -7.58 -5.06 -11.08
CA ASP A 207 -8.08 -4.04 -12.02
C ASP A 207 -8.28 -2.70 -11.37
N ILE A 208 -8.86 -2.69 -10.17
CA ILE A 208 -8.99 -1.48 -9.36
C ILE A 208 -7.60 -0.88 -9.14
N LEU A 209 -6.62 -1.70 -8.76
CA LEU A 209 -5.25 -1.25 -8.56
C LEU A 209 -4.62 -0.66 -9.83
N LEU A 210 -4.81 -1.29 -10.99
CA LEU A 210 -4.25 -0.81 -12.25
C LEU A 210 -4.82 0.58 -12.59
N VAL A 211 -6.14 0.74 -12.53
CA VAL A 211 -6.81 2.01 -12.80
C VAL A 211 -6.45 3.07 -11.75
N ALA A 212 -6.40 2.70 -10.48
CA ALA A 212 -6.02 3.60 -9.39
C ALA A 212 -4.58 4.12 -9.51
N GLN A 213 -3.64 3.24 -9.86
CA GLN A 213 -2.25 3.63 -10.11
C GLN A 213 -2.16 4.62 -11.27
N ARG A 214 -2.91 4.41 -12.35
CA ARG A 214 -2.91 5.33 -13.49
C ARG A 214 -3.49 6.70 -13.13
N HIS A 215 -4.58 6.74 -12.37
CA HIS A 215 -5.12 7.99 -11.85
C HIS A 215 -4.15 8.71 -10.90
N ALA A 216 -3.43 7.97 -10.05
CA ALA A 216 -2.42 8.54 -9.15
C ALA A 216 -1.22 9.16 -9.87
N ASP A 217 -0.99 8.80 -11.14
CA ASP A 217 0.08 9.37 -11.96
C ASP A 217 -0.31 10.70 -12.60
N ILE A 218 -1.60 11.03 -12.68
CA ILE A 218 -2.10 12.27 -13.29
C ILE A 218 -1.51 13.49 -12.59
N GLY A 219 -0.90 14.39 -13.36
CA GLY A 219 -0.27 15.60 -12.84
C GLY A 219 1.10 15.38 -12.19
N SER A 220 1.69 14.18 -12.32
CA SER A 220 3.06 13.88 -11.93
C SER A 220 3.97 13.64 -13.15
N ASP A 221 5.29 13.64 -12.95
CA ASP A 221 6.26 13.26 -14.00
C ASP A 221 6.00 11.86 -14.58
N ALA A 222 5.38 10.97 -13.80
CA ALA A 222 4.99 9.63 -14.25
C ALA A 222 3.81 9.62 -15.24
N SER A 223 3.07 10.73 -15.38
CA SER A 223 1.96 10.87 -16.33
C SER A 223 2.42 10.73 -17.79
N ALA A 224 3.68 11.06 -18.08
CA ALA A 224 4.24 11.05 -19.43
C ALA A 224 4.56 9.64 -19.96
N GLY A 225 4.49 8.61 -19.11
CA GLY A 225 4.69 7.21 -19.49
C GLY A 225 3.45 6.34 -19.21
N GLY A 226 3.25 5.30 -20.02
CA GLY A 226 2.17 4.32 -19.87
C GLY A 226 0.93 4.59 -20.74
N PRO A 227 0.02 3.61 -20.83
CA PRO A 227 -1.18 3.70 -21.67
C PRO A 227 -2.14 4.79 -21.17
N ALA A 228 -2.96 5.33 -22.07
CA ALA A 228 -4.12 6.11 -21.68
C ALA A 228 -5.15 5.23 -20.95
N LEU A 229 -6.01 5.84 -20.12
CA LEU A 229 -7.01 5.09 -19.34
C LEU A 229 -7.96 4.27 -20.23
N ASP A 230 -8.34 4.80 -21.39
CA ASP A 230 -9.21 4.14 -22.36
C ASP A 230 -8.53 2.99 -23.11
N GLU A 231 -7.19 2.92 -23.12
CA GLU A 231 -6.42 1.80 -23.66
C GLU A 231 -6.28 0.64 -22.65
N MET A 232 -6.63 0.85 -21.37
CA MET A 232 -6.45 -0.16 -20.32
C MET A 232 -7.63 -1.14 -20.26
N PRO A 233 -7.42 -2.47 -20.45
CA PRO A 233 -8.49 -3.47 -20.35
C PRO A 233 -9.19 -3.50 -18.98
N ALA A 234 -8.52 -3.02 -17.92
CA ALA A 234 -9.08 -2.90 -16.59
C ALA A 234 -10.23 -1.87 -16.52
N VAL A 235 -10.16 -0.77 -17.28
CA VAL A 235 -11.21 0.27 -17.31
C VAL A 235 -12.51 -0.28 -17.90
N GLU A 236 -12.40 -1.01 -19.00
CA GLU A 236 -13.55 -1.68 -19.63
C GLU A 236 -14.17 -2.71 -18.68
N ARG A 237 -13.36 -3.58 -18.08
CA ARG A 237 -13.86 -4.65 -17.19
C ARG A 237 -14.48 -4.14 -15.89
N LEU A 238 -14.03 -3.00 -15.39
CA LEU A 238 -14.66 -2.31 -14.26
C LEU A 238 -15.95 -1.59 -14.63
N GLY A 239 -16.33 -1.56 -15.92
CA GLY A 239 -17.52 -0.86 -16.39
C GLY A 239 -17.43 0.66 -16.27
N LEU A 240 -16.22 1.20 -16.18
CA LEU A 240 -15.99 2.64 -16.00
C LEU A 240 -16.21 3.45 -17.30
N GLY A 241 -16.50 2.77 -18.42
CA GLY A 241 -16.83 3.39 -19.71
C GLY A 241 -15.77 4.40 -20.16
N LYS A 242 -16.21 5.49 -20.80
CA LYS A 242 -15.36 6.68 -20.96
C LYS A 242 -15.28 7.39 -19.62
N VAL A 243 -14.18 7.20 -18.90
CA VAL A 243 -13.89 7.89 -17.63
C VAL A 243 -14.10 9.39 -17.83
N SER A 244 -15.17 9.95 -17.24
CA SER A 244 -15.47 11.37 -17.43
C SER A 244 -14.42 12.24 -16.72
N PRO A 245 -14.18 13.48 -17.19
CA PRO A 245 -13.31 14.42 -16.49
C PRO A 245 -13.78 14.69 -15.05
N GLU A 246 -15.09 14.75 -14.82
CA GLU A 246 -15.69 14.95 -13.49
C GLU A 246 -15.39 13.79 -12.55
N PHE A 247 -15.50 12.55 -13.04
CA PHE A 247 -15.18 11.36 -12.25
C PHE A 247 -13.68 11.29 -11.93
N SER A 248 -12.83 11.62 -12.92
CA SER A 248 -11.39 11.73 -12.72
C SER A 248 -11.04 12.80 -11.68
N LEU A 249 -11.75 13.93 -11.68
CA LEU A 249 -11.54 15.01 -10.71
C LEU A 249 -11.89 14.55 -9.29
N ARG A 250 -13.05 13.91 -9.10
CA ARG A 250 -13.45 13.34 -7.80
C ARG A 250 -12.42 12.34 -7.25
N ILE A 251 -11.84 11.52 -8.13
CA ILE A 251 -10.79 10.58 -7.77
C ILE A 251 -9.54 11.32 -7.27
N VAL A 252 -9.10 12.35 -7.99
CA VAL A 252 -7.92 13.15 -7.63
C VAL A 252 -8.15 13.93 -6.34
N GLU A 253 -9.33 14.49 -6.12
CA GLU A 253 -9.72 15.17 -4.87
C GLU A 253 -9.67 14.22 -3.68
N ALA A 254 -10.31 13.05 -3.79
CA ALA A 254 -10.26 12.04 -2.73
C ALA A 254 -8.83 11.59 -2.40
N ALA A 255 -7.96 11.48 -3.41
CA ALA A 255 -6.55 11.15 -3.21
C ALA A 255 -5.79 12.22 -2.43
N ARG A 256 -6.06 13.51 -2.70
CA ARG A 256 -5.47 14.64 -1.98
C ARG A 256 -5.97 14.69 -0.54
N ASP A 257 -7.28 14.62 -0.35
CA ASP A 257 -7.91 14.65 0.98
C ASP A 257 -7.38 13.53 1.89
N ALA A 258 -7.14 12.34 1.35
CA ALA A 258 -6.59 11.22 2.11
C ALA A 258 -5.17 11.49 2.62
N VAL A 259 -4.30 12.08 1.80
CA VAL A 259 -2.94 12.47 2.22
C VAL A 259 -2.99 13.57 3.27
N ASP A 260 -3.87 14.57 3.09
CA ASP A 260 -4.01 15.68 4.03
C ASP A 260 -4.63 15.22 5.35
N GLN A 261 -5.59 14.29 5.31
CA GLN A 261 -6.19 13.69 6.51
C GLN A 261 -5.18 12.82 7.26
N ALA A 262 -4.41 11.99 6.55
CA ALA A 262 -3.35 11.20 7.17
C ALA A 262 -2.29 12.10 7.81
N SER A 263 -1.87 13.17 7.12
CA SER A 263 -0.91 14.15 7.67
C SER A 263 -1.44 14.81 8.94
N ARG A 264 -2.71 15.26 8.95
CA ARG A 264 -3.36 15.84 10.14
C ARG A 264 -3.47 14.84 11.29
N LEU A 265 -3.87 13.59 11.01
CA LEU A 265 -3.97 12.54 12.03
C LEU A 265 -2.62 12.26 12.68
N LEU A 266 -1.55 12.31 11.88
CA LEU A 266 -0.18 12.08 12.34
C LEU A 266 0.42 13.31 13.07
N GLU A 267 -0.19 14.49 12.98
CA GLU A 267 0.23 15.71 13.69
C GLU A 267 -0.48 15.93 15.04
N ALA A 268 -1.62 15.28 15.25
CA ALA A 268 -2.39 15.29 16.50
C ALA A 268 -1.71 14.45 17.61
#